data_AF-A0A966W1X9-F1
#
_entry.id   AF-A0A966W1X9-F1
#
_cell.length_a   1.000
_cell.length_b   1.000
_cell.length_c   1.000
_cell.angle_alpha   90.00
_cell.angle_beta   90.00
_cell.angle_gamma   90.00
#
_symmetry.space_group_name_H-M   'P 1'
#
loop_
_entity.id
_entity.type
_entity.pdbx_description
1 polymer ?
#
loop_
_entity_poly.entity_id
_entity_poly.type
_entity_poly.pdbx_seq_one_letter_code
_entity_poly.pdbx_strand_id
1 'polypeptide(L)'
;TLDNDAKSSAKDFLNLGYAHRAWQFTGLSNDRDRPALSMPKTQAILDVLAMFGWRETRQGPLSTRNDSPNVLQPAVLANGDMGNGRIARLTDDCAVTDLCVQDQPLPALVDALVARVFSRPATAVERAKFIAYLEAGYADRVVNCGPKKLRKDFDGSQLLSWTNHLNAKASEIKYLVEEKAHQGDEPTPRLKKDWRERAEDVLWAMVNSPEFVFVP
;
A
#
# COMPACT_ATOMS: atom_id res chain seq x y z
N THR A 1 16.41 2.45 0.85
CA THR A 1 17.66 3.23 0.70
C THR A 1 18.40 2.69 -0.52
N LEU A 2 19.28 3.48 -1.15
CA LEU A 2 20.17 2.98 -2.20
C LEU A 2 21.44 2.32 -1.62
N ASP A 3 21.64 2.36 -0.30
CA ASP A 3 22.73 1.67 0.42
C ASP A 3 22.18 0.48 1.22
N ASN A 4 21.45 -0.43 0.56
CA ASN A 4 20.84 -1.58 1.22
C ASN A 4 21.89 -2.60 1.73
N ASP A 5 23.13 -2.52 1.26
CA ASP A 5 24.26 -3.35 1.68
C ASP A 5 25.09 -2.73 2.81
N ALA A 6 24.74 -1.51 3.26
CA ALA A 6 25.40 -0.79 4.36
C ALA A 6 26.92 -0.67 4.20
N LYS A 7 27.42 -0.58 2.96
CA LYS A 7 28.85 -0.49 2.67
C LYS A 7 29.35 0.94 2.54
N SER A 8 28.44 1.88 2.37
CA SER A 8 28.78 3.28 2.20
C SER A 8 28.90 3.99 3.54
N SER A 9 29.75 5.01 3.62
CA SER A 9 29.85 5.82 4.83
C SER A 9 28.60 6.70 4.99
N ALA A 10 28.26 7.09 6.23
CA ALA A 10 27.14 8.00 6.48
C ALA A 10 27.34 9.40 5.84
N LYS A 11 28.58 9.75 5.49
CA LYS A 11 28.91 10.97 4.74
C LYS A 11 28.43 10.90 3.29
N ASP A 12 28.41 9.71 2.70
CA ASP A 12 28.04 9.48 1.31
C ASP A 12 26.57 9.05 1.18
N PHE A 13 26.10 8.19 2.08
CA PHE A 13 24.72 7.72 2.13
C PHE A 13 24.14 7.86 3.54
N LEU A 14 23.22 8.81 3.68
CA LEU A 14 22.44 8.98 4.90
C LEU A 14 21.25 8.00 4.89
N ASN A 15 21.24 7.06 5.83
CA ASN A 15 20.12 6.14 6.02
C ASN A 15 19.16 6.69 7.09
N LEU A 16 17.94 7.06 6.67
CA LEU A 16 16.87 7.58 7.54
C LEU A 16 15.83 6.51 7.94
N GLY A 17 16.08 5.24 7.62
CA GLY A 17 15.15 4.14 7.84
C GLY A 17 14.07 4.03 6.76
N TYR A 18 12.89 3.54 7.14
CA TYR A 18 11.75 3.33 6.26
C TYR A 18 10.69 4.41 6.45
N ALA A 19 10.09 4.86 5.35
CA ALA A 19 8.95 5.77 5.41
C ALA A 19 7.69 5.03 5.90
N HIS A 20 7.11 5.50 7.00
CA HIS A 20 5.85 5.06 7.60
C HIS A 20 4.70 6.06 7.39
N ARG A 21 5.00 7.26 6.87
CA ARG A 21 4.05 8.35 6.63
C ARG A 21 4.35 9.02 5.29
N ALA A 22 3.31 9.56 4.64
CA ALA A 22 3.43 10.21 3.34
C ALA A 22 4.48 11.36 3.29
N TRP A 23 4.64 12.09 4.39
CA TRP A 23 5.60 13.20 4.50
C TRP A 23 7.06 12.75 4.66
N GLN A 24 7.32 11.47 4.94
CA GLN A 24 8.68 10.90 5.04
C GLN A 24 9.25 10.46 3.70
N PHE A 25 8.42 10.38 2.65
CA PHE A 25 8.90 10.09 1.31
C PHE A 25 9.64 11.29 0.70
N THR A 26 10.60 10.99 -0.18
CA THR A 26 11.36 11.94 -0.99
C THR A 26 11.26 11.56 -2.46
N GLY A 27 11.69 12.45 -3.36
CA GLY A 27 11.78 12.13 -4.79
C GLY A 27 12.73 10.96 -5.07
N LEU A 28 12.46 10.20 -6.13
CA LEU A 28 13.26 9.05 -6.59
C LEU A 28 14.15 9.43 -7.77
N SER A 29 14.53 10.70 -7.89
CA SER A 29 15.12 11.31 -9.10
C SER A 29 16.38 10.63 -9.65
N ASN A 30 17.05 9.80 -8.87
CA ASN A 30 18.26 9.08 -9.26
C ASN A 30 18.01 7.71 -9.93
N ASP A 31 16.76 7.26 -9.95
CA ASP A 31 16.41 5.90 -10.34
C ASP A 31 15.94 5.76 -11.79
N ARG A 32 15.54 6.88 -12.42
CA ARG A 32 14.84 6.88 -13.72
C ARG A 32 15.71 6.38 -14.88
N ASP A 33 17.00 6.68 -14.86
CA ASP A 33 17.93 6.33 -15.94
C ASP A 33 18.80 5.09 -15.60
N ARG A 34 18.56 4.45 -14.44
CA ARG A 34 19.34 3.30 -13.96
C ARG A 34 18.39 2.23 -13.42
N PRO A 35 17.97 1.27 -14.27
CA PRO A 35 17.04 0.20 -13.87
C PRO A 35 17.46 -0.49 -12.57
N ALA A 36 18.74 -0.82 -12.40
CA ALA A 36 19.25 -1.45 -11.17
C ALA A 36 19.00 -0.64 -9.87
N LEU A 37 18.72 0.66 -9.95
CA LEU A 37 18.39 1.50 -8.79
C LEU A 37 16.88 1.69 -8.59
N SER A 38 16.03 1.32 -9.57
CA SER A 38 14.59 1.55 -9.49
C SER A 38 13.95 1.02 -8.20
N MET A 39 13.01 1.79 -7.65
CA MET A 39 12.25 1.42 -6.46
C MET A 39 10.77 1.25 -6.83
N PRO A 40 10.39 0.17 -7.57
CA PRO A 40 9.07 0.04 -8.18
C PRO A 40 7.91 0.09 -7.17
N LYS A 41 8.08 -0.54 -5.99
CA LYS A 41 7.09 -0.44 -4.91
C LYS A 41 6.92 0.98 -4.38
N THR A 42 8.02 1.73 -4.25
CA THR A 42 7.98 3.12 -3.80
C THR A 42 7.43 4.03 -4.87
N GLN A 43 7.77 3.81 -6.14
CA GLN A 43 7.26 4.56 -7.29
C GLN A 43 5.73 4.46 -7.34
N ALA A 44 5.17 3.25 -7.26
CA ALA A 44 3.72 3.04 -7.26
C ALA A 44 2.99 3.82 -6.14
N ILE A 45 3.61 3.94 -4.95
CA ILE A 45 3.07 4.73 -3.83
C ILE A 45 3.15 6.23 -4.16
N LEU A 46 4.30 6.69 -4.67
CA LEU A 46 4.50 8.09 -5.02
C LEU A 46 3.58 8.55 -6.15
N ASP A 47 3.29 7.70 -7.13
CA ASP A 47 2.40 8.01 -8.24
C ASP A 47 0.98 8.32 -7.73
N VAL A 48 0.48 7.49 -6.80
CA VAL A 48 -0.81 7.77 -6.13
C VAL A 48 -0.70 9.05 -5.31
N LEU A 49 0.30 9.18 -4.44
CA LEU A 49 0.45 10.37 -3.59
C LEU A 49 0.48 11.67 -4.42
N ALA A 50 1.21 11.68 -5.54
CA ALA A 50 1.34 12.83 -6.43
C ALA A 50 0.00 13.23 -7.06
N MET A 51 -0.81 12.25 -7.49
CA MET A 51 -2.16 12.52 -8.00
C MET A 51 -3.10 13.09 -6.92
N PHE A 52 -2.86 12.75 -5.65
CA PHE A 52 -3.56 13.30 -4.49
C PHE A 52 -2.86 14.53 -3.88
N GLY A 53 -2.02 15.22 -4.66
CA GLY A 53 -1.47 16.54 -4.32
C GLY A 53 -0.18 16.54 -3.50
N TRP A 54 0.42 15.37 -3.23
CA TRP A 54 1.78 15.29 -2.67
C TRP A 54 2.81 15.80 -3.68
N ARG A 55 3.94 16.31 -3.19
CA ARG A 55 5.02 16.85 -4.01
C ARG A 55 6.37 16.40 -3.45
N GLU A 56 7.27 16.02 -4.34
CA GLU A 56 8.64 15.63 -3.98
C GLU A 56 9.54 16.82 -3.63
N THR A 57 9.34 17.97 -4.30
CA THR A 57 10.14 19.17 -4.11
C THR A 57 9.53 20.06 -3.04
N ARG A 58 10.27 20.26 -1.94
CA ARG A 58 9.88 21.16 -0.83
C ARG A 58 10.82 22.36 -0.75
N GLN A 59 11.11 22.98 -1.89
CA GLN A 59 11.89 24.22 -1.93
C GLN A 59 11.13 25.40 -1.31
N GLY A 60 9.79 25.36 -1.35
CA GLY A 60 8.93 26.33 -0.67
C GLY A 60 8.28 25.73 0.59
N PRO A 61 8.08 26.53 1.66
CA PRO A 61 7.38 26.12 2.88
C PRO A 61 5.85 26.13 2.67
N LEU A 62 5.38 25.56 1.57
CA LEU A 62 3.96 25.44 1.27
C LEU A 62 3.39 24.25 2.06
N SER A 63 2.52 24.55 3.02
CA SER A 63 1.78 23.56 3.80
C SER A 63 0.45 23.17 3.18
N THR A 64 -0.01 23.88 2.14
CA THR A 64 -1.28 23.63 1.46
C THR A 64 -1.12 22.61 0.34
N ARG A 65 -2.01 21.63 0.33
CA ARG A 65 -2.13 20.61 -0.72
C ARG A 65 -3.05 21.14 -1.81
N ASN A 66 -2.81 20.78 -3.07
CA ASN A 66 -3.82 20.99 -4.12
C ASN A 66 -4.93 19.95 -3.91
N ASP A 67 -6.15 20.43 -3.69
CA ASP A 67 -7.37 19.66 -3.47
C ASP A 67 -8.37 19.78 -4.63
N SER A 68 -7.98 20.43 -5.73
CA SER A 68 -8.81 20.51 -6.93
C SER A 68 -9.08 19.11 -7.48
N PRO A 69 -10.35 18.76 -7.77
CA PRO A 69 -10.70 17.46 -8.35
C PRO A 69 -9.91 17.18 -9.63
N ASN A 70 -9.39 15.96 -9.76
CA ASN A 70 -8.58 15.56 -10.90
C ASN A 70 -9.01 14.18 -11.41
N VAL A 71 -9.30 14.08 -12.71
CA VAL A 71 -9.66 12.81 -13.37
C VAL A 71 -8.56 11.74 -13.26
N LEU A 72 -7.31 12.13 -12.98
CA LEU A 72 -6.22 11.20 -12.76
C LEU A 72 -6.27 10.52 -11.38
N GLN A 73 -6.99 11.07 -10.39
CA GLN A 73 -7.17 10.45 -9.07
C GLN A 73 -7.89 9.09 -9.16
N PRO A 74 -9.09 8.96 -9.77
CA PRO A 74 -9.69 7.65 -9.97
C PRO A 74 -8.88 6.79 -10.95
N ALA A 75 -8.24 7.40 -11.94
CA ALA A 75 -7.47 6.66 -12.95
C ALA A 75 -6.26 5.93 -12.34
N VAL A 76 -5.51 6.59 -11.44
CA VAL A 76 -4.34 5.98 -10.78
C VAL A 76 -4.74 4.91 -9.77
N LEU A 77 -5.90 5.07 -9.10
CA LEU A 77 -6.43 4.04 -8.20
C LEU A 77 -6.88 2.80 -8.97
N ALA A 78 -7.57 2.97 -10.10
CA ALA A 78 -8.12 1.85 -10.88
C ALA A 78 -7.10 1.15 -11.77
N ASN A 79 -6.10 1.87 -12.29
CA ASN A 79 -5.18 1.34 -13.30
C ASN A 79 -3.71 1.36 -12.87
N GLY A 80 -3.37 2.01 -11.76
CA GLY A 80 -1.99 2.05 -11.26
C GLY A 80 -1.59 0.78 -10.52
N ASP A 81 -0.29 0.54 -10.43
CA ASP A 81 0.29 -0.66 -9.79
C ASP A 81 -0.04 -0.78 -8.30
N MET A 82 -0.36 0.34 -7.64
CA MET A 82 -0.83 0.33 -6.26
C MET A 82 -2.25 -0.26 -6.17
N GLY A 83 -3.13 0.11 -7.10
CA GLY A 83 -4.53 -0.30 -7.15
C GLY A 83 -4.71 -1.82 -7.28
N ASN A 84 -3.98 -2.43 -8.21
CA ASN A 84 -4.11 -3.85 -8.59
C ASN A 84 -3.82 -4.85 -7.44
N GLY A 85 -3.05 -4.45 -6.42
CA GLY A 85 -2.62 -5.42 -5.40
C GLY A 85 -2.20 -4.88 -4.05
N ARG A 86 -2.42 -3.60 -3.74
CA ARG A 86 -1.98 -3.00 -2.46
C ARG A 86 -2.99 -2.11 -1.75
N ILE A 87 -3.96 -1.55 -2.47
CA ILE A 87 -4.94 -0.66 -1.84
C ILE A 87 -6.00 -1.45 -1.06
N ALA A 88 -6.63 -2.42 -1.71
CA ALA A 88 -7.70 -3.20 -1.09
C ALA A 88 -7.23 -4.56 -0.55
N ARG A 89 -6.14 -5.13 -1.10
CA ARG A 89 -5.67 -6.49 -0.77
C ARG A 89 -5.32 -6.61 0.71
N LEU A 90 -5.91 -7.61 1.38
CA LEU A 90 -5.63 -7.95 2.77
C LEU A 90 -4.40 -8.85 2.85
N THR A 91 -3.30 -8.29 3.33
CA THR A 91 -2.02 -8.98 3.56
C THR A 91 -1.80 -9.21 5.06
N ASP A 92 -0.84 -10.06 5.43
CA ASP A 92 -0.52 -10.31 6.84
C ASP A 92 0.03 -9.07 7.56
N ASP A 93 0.70 -8.15 6.86
CA ASP A 93 1.22 -6.89 7.40
C ASP A 93 0.18 -5.74 7.41
N CYS A 94 -1.07 -6.02 7.06
CA CYS A 94 -2.14 -5.03 7.00
C CYS A 94 -2.92 -4.96 8.32
N ALA A 95 -3.09 -3.74 8.85
CA ALA A 95 -3.87 -3.52 10.06
C ALA A 95 -5.39 -3.73 9.85
N VAL A 96 -5.90 -3.68 8.61
CA VAL A 96 -7.28 -4.08 8.32
C VAL A 96 -7.46 -5.59 8.46
N THR A 97 -6.47 -6.38 8.05
CA THR A 97 -6.46 -7.83 8.30
C THR A 97 -6.56 -8.13 9.80
N ASP A 98 -5.86 -7.37 10.64
CA ASP A 98 -5.95 -7.54 12.09
C ASP A 98 -7.36 -7.24 12.63
N LEU A 99 -8.03 -6.20 12.11
CA LEU A 99 -9.45 -5.94 12.42
C LEU A 99 -10.34 -7.10 11.98
N CYS A 100 -10.14 -7.62 10.78
CA CYS A 100 -10.89 -8.75 10.27
C CYS A 100 -10.70 -10.02 11.10
N VAL A 101 -9.50 -10.26 11.65
CA VAL A 101 -9.22 -11.46 12.47
C VAL A 101 -9.68 -11.33 13.92
N GLN A 102 -9.80 -10.10 14.44
CA GLN A 102 -10.24 -9.85 15.81
C GLN A 102 -11.60 -10.49 16.11
N ASP A 103 -11.75 -11.06 17.30
CA ASP A 103 -13.05 -11.51 17.79
C ASP A 103 -13.90 -10.30 18.17
N GLN A 104 -14.85 -9.97 17.30
CA GLN A 104 -15.75 -8.83 17.41
C GLN A 104 -17.04 -9.07 16.62
N PRO A 105 -18.16 -8.44 16.98
CA PRO A 105 -19.39 -8.53 16.19
C PRO A 105 -19.22 -7.80 14.84
N LEU A 106 -19.81 -8.35 13.77
CA LEU A 106 -19.70 -7.78 12.42
C LEU A 106 -20.05 -6.28 12.32
N PRO A 107 -21.10 -5.77 12.99
CA PRO A 107 -21.38 -4.34 12.97
C PRO A 107 -20.22 -3.47 13.50
N ALA A 108 -19.49 -3.94 14.53
CA ALA A 108 -18.33 -3.22 15.06
C ALA A 108 -17.15 -3.24 14.08
N LEU A 109 -16.95 -4.35 13.35
CA LEU A 109 -15.97 -4.38 12.26
C LEU A 109 -16.31 -3.35 11.18
N VAL A 110 -17.57 -3.30 10.73
CA VAL A 110 -18.01 -2.34 9.71
C VAL A 110 -17.79 -0.90 10.17
N ASP A 111 -18.17 -0.59 11.42
CA ASP A 111 -17.98 0.74 12.00
C ASP A 111 -16.48 1.10 12.06
N ALA A 112 -15.61 0.15 12.42
CA ALA A 112 -14.16 0.34 12.43
C ALA A 112 -13.55 0.52 11.03
N LEU A 113 -14.04 -0.21 10.03
CA LEU A 113 -13.60 -0.06 8.63
C LEU A 113 -13.94 1.32 8.09
N VAL A 114 -15.19 1.77 8.28
CA VAL A 114 -15.66 3.08 7.82
C VAL A 114 -14.89 4.20 8.51
N ALA A 115 -14.73 4.13 9.83
CA ALA A 115 -13.94 5.11 10.57
C ALA A 115 -12.48 5.16 10.10
N ARG A 116 -11.91 4.03 9.69
CA ARG A 116 -10.52 3.97 9.22
C ARG A 116 -10.34 4.52 7.80
N VAL A 117 -11.30 4.32 6.91
CA VAL A 117 -11.20 4.76 5.50
C VAL A 117 -11.72 6.19 5.32
N PHE A 118 -12.88 6.52 5.90
CA PHE A 118 -13.53 7.83 5.74
C PHE A 118 -13.28 8.80 6.90
N SER A 119 -12.64 8.37 8.00
CA SER A 119 -12.41 9.22 9.18
C SER A 119 -13.69 9.80 9.80
N ARG A 120 -14.83 9.13 9.61
CA ARG A 120 -16.15 9.49 10.14
C ARG A 120 -16.96 8.23 10.50
N PRO A 121 -18.04 8.33 11.29
CA PRO A 121 -18.92 7.18 11.54
C PRO A 121 -19.68 6.76 10.27
N ALA A 122 -20.05 5.48 10.23
CA ALA A 122 -20.93 4.93 9.20
C ALA A 122 -22.35 5.49 9.35
N THR A 123 -22.97 5.84 8.22
CA THR A 123 -24.41 6.10 8.19
C THR A 123 -25.18 4.79 8.36
N ALA A 124 -26.45 4.87 8.76
CA ALA A 124 -27.31 3.69 8.91
C ALA A 124 -27.44 2.89 7.60
N VAL A 125 -27.46 3.57 6.46
CA VAL A 125 -27.57 2.95 5.12
C VAL A 125 -26.29 2.22 4.74
N GLU A 126 -25.13 2.86 4.89
CA GLU A 126 -23.82 2.24 4.63
C GLU A 126 -23.62 1.01 5.50
N ARG A 127 -23.90 1.16 6.80
CA ARG A 127 -23.76 0.10 7.79
C ARG A 127 -24.61 -1.11 7.43
N ALA A 128 -25.90 -0.89 7.13
CA ALA A 128 -26.80 -1.98 6.72
C ALA A 128 -26.31 -2.68 5.44
N LYS A 129 -25.85 -1.91 4.45
CA LYS A 129 -25.33 -2.44 3.18
C LYS A 129 -24.08 -3.31 3.38
N PHE A 130 -23.10 -2.83 4.15
CA PHE A 130 -21.86 -3.57 4.38
C PHE A 130 -22.07 -4.79 5.27
N ILE A 131 -22.93 -4.71 6.28
CA ILE A 131 -23.30 -5.87 7.12
C ILE A 131 -23.93 -6.95 6.24
N ALA A 132 -24.96 -6.62 5.46
CA ALA A 132 -25.65 -7.59 4.62
C ALA A 132 -24.70 -8.28 3.62
N TYR A 133 -23.70 -7.56 3.12
CA TYR A 133 -22.72 -8.11 2.19
C TYR A 133 -21.67 -9.02 2.86
N LEU A 134 -21.24 -8.69 4.09
CA LEU A 134 -20.18 -9.41 4.79
C LEU A 134 -20.67 -10.51 5.75
N GLU A 135 -21.98 -10.58 6.01
CA GLU A 135 -22.59 -11.53 6.96
C GLU A 135 -22.31 -12.98 6.61
N ALA A 136 -22.46 -13.34 5.33
CA ALA A 136 -22.19 -14.68 4.85
C ALA A 136 -20.73 -15.07 5.13
N GLY A 137 -20.50 -16.12 5.91
CA GLY A 137 -19.17 -16.63 6.25
C GLY A 137 -18.40 -15.82 7.30
N TYR A 138 -19.02 -14.83 7.95
CA TYR A 138 -18.32 -14.02 8.97
C TYR A 138 -17.92 -14.83 10.20
N ALA A 139 -18.81 -15.70 10.68
CA ALA A 139 -18.60 -16.45 11.93
C ALA A 139 -17.40 -17.41 11.84
N ASP A 140 -17.14 -17.95 10.67
CA ASP A 140 -16.11 -18.95 10.39
C ASP A 140 -14.99 -18.42 9.48
N ARG A 141 -14.87 -17.10 9.33
CA ARG A 141 -13.93 -16.45 8.41
C ARG A 141 -12.46 -16.68 8.75
N VAL A 142 -12.13 -16.87 10.02
CA VAL A 142 -10.74 -16.94 10.50
C VAL A 142 -10.18 -18.35 10.29
N VAL A 143 -8.99 -18.44 9.71
CA VAL A 143 -8.27 -19.69 9.46
C VAL A 143 -7.06 -19.75 10.37
N ASN A 144 -6.89 -20.86 11.08
CA ASN A 144 -5.68 -21.11 11.86
C ASN A 144 -4.56 -21.63 10.94
N CYS A 145 -3.67 -20.74 10.52
CA CYS A 145 -2.55 -21.04 9.61
C CYS A 145 -1.18 -20.77 10.25
N GLY A 146 -1.10 -20.70 11.58
CA GLY A 146 0.14 -20.43 12.31
C GLY A 146 0.40 -18.95 12.59
N PRO A 147 1.65 -18.58 12.96
CA PRO A 147 1.98 -17.22 13.37
C PRO A 147 1.89 -16.21 12.22
N LYS A 148 1.46 -14.99 12.55
CA LYS A 148 1.44 -13.84 11.62
C LYS A 148 2.83 -13.60 11.04
N LYS A 149 2.95 -13.57 9.71
CA LYS A 149 4.20 -13.17 9.04
C LYS A 149 4.33 -11.64 9.06
N LEU A 150 5.04 -11.12 10.05
CA LEU A 150 5.20 -9.67 10.27
C LEU A 150 6.15 -8.99 9.28
N ARG A 151 7.06 -9.73 8.65
CA ARG A 151 8.08 -9.18 7.76
C ARG A 151 8.08 -9.96 6.45
N LYS A 152 8.04 -9.25 5.32
CA LYS A 152 8.50 -9.80 4.05
C LYS A 152 10.00 -10.00 4.21
N ASP A 153 10.44 -11.24 4.35
CA ASP A 153 11.86 -11.56 4.47
C ASP A 153 12.60 -10.87 3.33
N PHE A 154 13.65 -10.13 3.67
CA PHE A 154 14.47 -9.50 2.66
C PHE A 154 15.16 -10.60 1.87
N ASP A 155 14.83 -10.71 0.59
CA ASP A 155 15.51 -11.64 -0.30
C ASP A 155 16.91 -11.09 -0.60
N GLY A 156 17.92 -11.67 0.04
CA GLY A 156 19.32 -11.28 -0.16
C GLY A 156 19.79 -11.42 -1.62
N SER A 157 19.14 -12.26 -2.43
CA SER A 157 19.42 -12.34 -3.87
C SER A 157 18.94 -11.11 -4.65
N GLN A 158 18.05 -10.32 -4.05
CA GLN A 158 17.52 -9.07 -4.59
C GLN A 158 18.24 -7.83 -4.02
N LEU A 159 19.40 -8.03 -3.36
CA LEU A 159 20.21 -6.95 -2.83
C LEU A 159 20.79 -6.09 -3.96
N LEU A 160 20.09 -5.00 -4.22
CA LEU A 160 20.45 -3.97 -5.18
C LEU A 160 20.79 -2.70 -4.41
N SER A 161 22.00 -2.19 -4.63
CA SER A 161 22.53 -1.00 -3.98
C SER A 161 23.33 -0.15 -4.96
N TRP A 162 23.74 1.03 -4.50
CA TRP A 162 24.63 1.91 -5.22
C TRP A 162 25.97 1.23 -5.54
N THR A 163 26.42 0.25 -4.76
CA THR A 163 27.73 -0.37 -5.01
C THR A 163 27.69 -1.37 -6.18
N ASN A 164 26.52 -1.90 -6.55
CA ASN A 164 26.39 -2.93 -7.59
C ASN A 164 25.55 -2.52 -8.81
N HIS A 165 25.04 -1.29 -8.85
CA HIS A 165 24.11 -0.85 -9.89
C HIS A 165 24.67 -0.81 -11.33
N LEU A 166 26.00 -0.84 -11.50
CA LEU A 166 26.64 -0.92 -12.83
C LEU A 166 26.80 -2.36 -13.34
N ASN A 167 26.47 -3.37 -12.52
CA ASN A 167 26.51 -4.76 -12.95
C ASN A 167 25.30 -5.07 -13.83
N ALA A 168 25.51 -5.64 -15.01
CA ALA A 168 24.43 -6.03 -15.93
C ALA A 168 23.38 -6.94 -15.25
N LYS A 169 23.83 -7.88 -14.39
CA LYS A 169 22.93 -8.76 -13.63
C LYS A 169 22.02 -8.00 -12.65
N ALA A 170 22.45 -6.83 -12.17
CA ALA A 170 21.66 -6.03 -11.24
C ALA A 170 20.37 -5.52 -11.92
N SER A 171 20.44 -5.14 -13.20
CA SER A 171 19.26 -4.77 -13.99
C SER A 171 18.33 -5.95 -14.23
N GLU A 172 18.86 -7.13 -14.56
CA GLU A 172 18.07 -8.36 -14.73
C GLU A 172 17.28 -8.72 -13.46
N ILE A 173 17.95 -8.70 -12.31
CA ILE A 173 17.30 -8.94 -11.01
C ILE A 173 16.24 -7.89 -10.74
N LYS A 174 16.48 -6.62 -11.10
CA LYS A 174 15.48 -5.58 -10.88
C LYS A 174 14.22 -5.81 -11.70
N TYR A 175 14.32 -6.24 -12.96
CA TYR A 175 13.12 -6.55 -13.74
C TYR A 175 12.24 -7.61 -13.06
N LEU A 176 12.86 -8.60 -12.40
CA LEU A 176 12.11 -9.58 -11.59
C LEU A 176 11.48 -8.95 -10.33
N VAL A 177 12.16 -8.01 -9.69
CA VAL A 177 11.63 -7.27 -8.54
C VAL A 177 10.47 -6.36 -8.94
N GLU A 178 10.55 -5.73 -10.11
CA GLU A 178 9.52 -4.89 -10.71
C GLU A 178 8.28 -5.71 -11.06
N GLU A 179 8.45 -6.85 -11.72
CA GLU A 179 7.35 -7.78 -12.01
C GLU A 179 6.65 -8.27 -10.72
N LYS A 180 7.44 -8.67 -9.70
CA LYS A 180 6.89 -8.99 -8.37
C LYS A 180 6.19 -7.79 -7.72
N ALA A 181 6.69 -6.58 -7.96
CA ALA A 181 6.03 -5.38 -7.48
C ALA A 181 4.67 -5.19 -8.17
N HIS A 182 4.57 -5.34 -9.50
CA HIS A 182 3.30 -5.23 -10.22
C HIS A 182 2.25 -6.26 -9.76
N GLN A 183 2.67 -7.49 -9.44
CA GLN A 183 1.77 -8.55 -8.96
C GLN A 183 1.14 -8.25 -7.58
N GLY A 184 1.75 -7.34 -6.81
CA GLY A 184 1.31 -7.03 -5.45
C GLY A 184 1.88 -7.99 -4.41
N ASP A 185 1.49 -7.78 -3.16
CA ASP A 185 1.92 -8.64 -2.06
C ASP A 185 0.98 -9.84 -1.89
N GLU A 186 1.45 -10.95 -1.30
CA GLU A 186 0.62 -12.14 -1.11
C GLU A 186 -0.57 -11.87 -0.17
N PRO A 187 -1.78 -12.35 -0.52
CA PRO A 187 -2.94 -12.21 0.35
C PRO A 187 -2.78 -13.05 1.63
N THR A 188 -3.40 -12.60 2.70
CA THR A 188 -3.34 -13.26 4.01
C THR A 188 -3.97 -14.65 3.94
N PRO A 189 -3.28 -15.70 4.44
CA PRO A 189 -3.86 -17.03 4.61
C PRO A 189 -4.76 -17.14 5.85
N ARG A 190 -4.83 -16.09 6.69
CA ARG A 190 -5.54 -16.09 7.99
C ARG A 190 -7.04 -15.91 7.85
N LEU A 191 -7.53 -15.66 6.64
CA LEU A 191 -8.94 -15.49 6.31
C LEU A 191 -9.32 -16.47 5.22
N LYS A 192 -10.53 -17.03 5.30
CA LYS A 192 -11.11 -17.83 4.21
C LYS A 192 -11.17 -16.99 2.95
N LYS A 193 -10.67 -17.54 1.84
CA LYS A 193 -10.52 -16.84 0.55
C LYS A 193 -11.78 -16.09 0.16
N ASP A 194 -12.93 -16.76 0.14
CA ASP A 194 -14.20 -16.17 -0.30
C ASP A 194 -14.64 -14.99 0.57
N TRP A 195 -14.41 -15.06 1.89
CA TRP A 195 -14.77 -13.98 2.80
C TRP A 195 -13.77 -12.82 2.71
N ARG A 196 -12.47 -13.13 2.60
CA ARG A 196 -11.40 -12.15 2.38
C ARG A 196 -11.70 -11.32 1.13
N GLU A 197 -12.04 -11.95 0.01
CA GLU A 197 -12.34 -11.25 -1.25
C GLU A 197 -13.53 -10.30 -1.11
N ARG A 198 -14.60 -10.70 -0.41
CA ARG A 198 -15.71 -9.78 -0.10
C ARG A 198 -15.28 -8.59 0.77
N ALA A 199 -14.39 -8.80 1.75
CA ALA A 199 -13.86 -7.70 2.54
C ALA A 199 -12.98 -6.75 1.71
N GLU A 200 -12.21 -7.29 0.77
CA GLU A 200 -11.44 -6.52 -0.21
C GLU A 200 -12.35 -5.71 -1.14
N ASP A 201 -13.48 -6.29 -1.60
CA ASP A 201 -14.48 -5.59 -2.40
C ASP A 201 -15.11 -4.41 -1.65
N VAL A 202 -15.40 -4.59 -0.35
CA VAL A 202 -15.89 -3.51 0.51
C VAL A 202 -14.87 -2.38 0.64
N LEU A 203 -13.60 -2.72 0.86
CA LEU A 203 -12.51 -1.72 0.90
C LEU A 203 -12.38 -0.99 -0.43
N TRP A 204 -12.41 -1.73 -1.54
CA TRP A 204 -12.37 -1.17 -2.89
C TRP A 204 -13.53 -0.20 -3.13
N ALA A 205 -14.76 -0.58 -2.76
CA ALA A 205 -15.93 0.26 -2.88
C ALA A 205 -15.82 1.55 -2.05
N MET A 206 -15.19 1.49 -0.87
CA MET A 206 -14.94 2.67 -0.05
C MET A 206 -13.91 3.60 -0.70
N VAL A 207 -12.73 3.09 -1.07
CA VAL A 207 -11.65 3.93 -1.64
C VAL A 207 -11.97 4.48 -3.03
N ASN A 208 -12.85 3.80 -3.78
CA ASN A 208 -13.30 4.23 -5.10
C ASN A 208 -14.62 5.05 -5.03
N SER A 209 -15.09 5.38 -3.82
CA SER A 209 -16.28 6.21 -3.65
C SER A 209 -16.01 7.67 -4.06
N PRO A 210 -17.02 8.42 -4.54
CA PRO A 210 -16.86 9.83 -4.84
C PRO A 210 -16.39 10.65 -3.64
N GLU A 211 -16.79 10.26 -2.43
CA GLU A 211 -16.36 10.89 -1.19
C GLU A 211 -14.85 10.74 -0.97
N PHE A 212 -14.29 9.55 -1.20
CA PHE A 212 -12.85 9.36 -1.03
C PHE A 212 -12.04 10.02 -2.16
N VAL A 213 -12.54 9.94 -3.40
CA VAL A 213 -11.77 10.35 -4.57
C VAL A 213 -11.82 11.86 -4.80
N PHE A 214 -12.97 12.50 -4.58
CA PHE A 214 -13.20 13.90 -5.00
C PHE A 214 -13.49 14.87 -3.86
N VAL A 215 -13.86 14.38 -2.66
CA VAL A 215 -14.19 15.26 -1.53
C VAL A 215 -12.92 15.46 -0.67
N PRO A 216 -12.46 16.71 -0.45
CA PRO A 216 -11.24 17.02 0.30
C PRO A 216 -11.23 16.57 1.76
#